data_AF-A0A845PSU7-F1
#
_entry.id   AF-A0A845PSU7-F1
#
_cell.length_a   1.000
_cell.length_b   1.000
_cell.length_c   1.000
_cell.angle_alpha   90.00
_cell.angle_beta   90.00
_cell.angle_gamma   90.00
#
_symmetry.space_group_name_H-M   'P 1'
#
loop_
_entity.id
_entity.type
_entity.pdbx_description
1 polymer ?
#
loop_
_entity_poly.entity_id
_entity_poly.type
_entity_poly.pdbx_seq_one_letter_code
_entity_poly.pdbx_strand_id
1 'polypeptide(L)'
;LKKRGVEDIMIACIDGLKGFPEAVEAVFPKTRVQLCVVHQIRCSMRYVPDRDKKAVMEAMKPIYKANNEEQGYQRLLAFEEKWAKKYPLTCKSWLDNWLNLS
;
A
#
# COMPACT_ATOMS: atom_id res chain seq x y z
N LEU A 1 5.87 7.08 22.64
CA LEU A 1 4.41 7.31 22.64
C LEU A 1 3.77 6.85 23.94
N LYS A 2 3.84 5.55 24.28
CA LYS A 2 3.32 5.01 25.56
C LYS A 2 3.80 5.75 26.82
N LYS A 3 5.13 5.94 26.96
CA LYS A 3 5.72 6.74 28.06
C LYS A 3 5.29 8.22 28.08
N ARG A 4 4.73 8.73 26.99
CA ARG A 4 4.22 10.11 26.86
C ARG A 4 2.69 10.17 26.99
N GLY A 5 2.04 9.09 27.48
CA GLY A 5 0.60 9.07 27.76
C GLY A 5 -0.30 8.60 26.61
N VAL A 6 0.25 8.07 25.51
CA VAL A 6 -0.60 7.42 24.49
C VAL A 6 -1.03 6.05 25.02
N GLU A 7 -2.34 5.90 25.21
CA GLU A 7 -2.94 4.68 25.77
C GLU A 7 -3.27 3.66 24.68
N ASP A 8 -3.84 4.10 23.57
CA ASP A 8 -4.28 3.23 22.48
C ASP A 8 -4.03 3.84 21.10
N ILE A 9 -3.83 2.96 20.12
CA ILE A 9 -3.69 3.29 18.70
C ILE A 9 -4.57 2.30 17.94
N MET A 10 -5.62 2.78 17.29
CA MET A 10 -6.50 1.89 16.53
C MET A 10 -5.83 1.34 15.27
N ILE A 11 -5.15 2.22 14.51
CA ILE A 11 -4.52 1.89 13.23
C ILE A 11 -3.11 2.49 13.17
N ALA A 12 -2.13 1.68 12.78
CA ALA A 12 -0.78 2.12 12.45
C ALA A 12 -0.47 1.83 10.98
N CYS A 13 -0.35 2.89 10.18
CA CYS A 13 0.09 2.79 8.78
C CYS A 13 1.62 2.80 8.71
N ILE A 14 2.22 1.72 8.23
CA ILE A 14 3.68 1.55 8.18
C ILE A 14 4.18 1.41 6.73
N ASP A 15 5.48 1.56 6.52
CA ASP A 15 6.13 1.52 5.21
C ASP A 15 6.64 0.12 4.80
N GLY A 16 6.41 -0.91 5.63
CA GLY A 16 6.82 -2.30 5.37
C GLY A 16 8.19 -2.66 5.92
N LEU A 17 8.74 -1.88 6.86
CA LEU A 17 9.95 -2.25 7.59
C LEU A 17 9.78 -3.58 8.34
N LYS A 18 10.71 -4.51 8.10
CA LYS A 18 10.77 -5.80 8.80
C LYS A 18 10.93 -5.59 10.30
N GLY A 19 10.22 -6.35 11.12
CA GLY A 19 10.27 -6.25 12.58
C GLY A 19 9.43 -5.10 13.16
N PHE A 20 8.91 -4.20 12.32
CA PHE A 20 8.13 -3.07 12.81
C PHE A 20 6.68 -3.44 13.18
N PRO A 21 5.94 -4.28 12.43
CA PRO A 21 4.66 -4.81 12.89
C PRO A 21 4.75 -5.46 14.27
N GLU A 22 5.76 -6.29 14.47
CA GLU A 22 6.01 -7.04 15.71
C GLU A 22 6.31 -6.08 16.88
N ALA A 23 7.07 -5.01 16.62
CA ALA A 23 7.33 -3.98 17.60
C ALA A 23 6.07 -3.17 17.98
N VAL A 24 5.17 -2.92 17.02
CA VAL A 24 3.88 -2.26 17.31
C VAL A 24 3.00 -3.18 18.15
N GLU A 25 2.85 -4.45 17.77
CA GLU A 25 2.04 -5.43 18.48
C GLU A 25 2.54 -5.67 19.92
N ALA A 26 3.86 -5.69 20.13
CA ALA A 26 4.46 -5.82 21.47
C ALA A 26 4.12 -4.64 22.41
N VAL A 27 3.88 -3.44 21.88
CA VAL A 27 3.63 -2.23 22.70
C VAL A 27 2.14 -1.89 22.77
N PHE A 28 1.42 -2.08 21.67
CA PHE A 28 0.01 -1.79 21.44
C PHE A 28 -0.66 -3.00 20.73
N PRO A 29 -0.99 -4.06 21.47
CA PRO A 29 -1.47 -5.33 20.89
C PRO A 29 -2.84 -5.26 20.22
N LYS A 30 -3.60 -4.18 20.46
CA LYS A 30 -4.91 -3.97 19.83
C LYS A 30 -4.82 -3.16 18.52
N THR A 31 -3.62 -2.68 18.17
CA THR A 31 -3.43 -1.86 16.98
C THR A 31 -3.51 -2.70 15.71
N ARG A 32 -4.38 -2.31 14.78
CA ARG A 32 -4.36 -2.86 13.42
C ARG A 32 -3.20 -2.23 12.65
N VAL A 33 -2.24 -3.05 12.25
CA VAL A 33 -1.13 -2.62 11.40
C VAL A 33 -1.54 -2.75 9.93
N GLN A 34 -1.30 -1.71 9.13
CA GLN A 34 -1.57 -1.72 7.68
C GLN A 34 -0.38 -1.15 6.92
N LEU A 35 -0.13 -1.62 5.70
CA LEU A 35 0.81 -0.95 4.81
C LEU A 35 0.23 0.38 4.33
N CYS A 36 1.06 1.42 4.35
CA CYS A 36 0.66 2.75 3.96
C CYS A 36 0.56 2.85 2.44
N VAL A 37 -0.65 3.08 1.93
CA VAL A 37 -0.90 3.28 0.50
C VAL A 37 -0.06 4.42 -0.12
N VAL A 38 0.21 5.49 0.65
CA VAL A 38 1.05 6.60 0.18
C VAL A 38 2.49 6.13 -0.04
N HIS A 39 3.01 5.29 0.86
CA HIS A 39 4.32 4.67 0.70
C HIS A 39 4.34 3.69 -0.48
N GLN A 40 3.29 2.88 -0.63
CA GLN A 40 3.12 1.96 -1.76
C GLN A 40 3.15 2.71 -3.10
N ILE A 41 2.38 3.81 -3.22
CA ILE A 41 2.36 4.67 -4.41
C ILE A 41 3.75 5.26 -4.64
N ARG A 42 4.37 5.86 -3.62
CA ARG A 42 5.69 6.48 -3.76
C ARG A 42 6.75 5.48 -4.23
N CYS A 43 6.76 4.27 -3.69
CA CYS A 43 7.67 3.19 -4.10
C CYS A 43 7.39 2.77 -5.56
N SER A 44 6.13 2.62 -5.93
CA SER A 44 5.69 2.28 -7.29
C SER A 44 6.20 3.29 -8.32
N MET A 45 6.06 4.59 -8.03
CA MET A 45 6.40 5.66 -8.95
C MET A 45 7.92 5.82 -9.18
N ARG A 46 8.78 5.15 -8.41
CA ARG A 46 10.25 5.16 -8.62
C ARG A 46 10.67 4.49 -9.93
N TYR A 47 9.87 3.53 -10.40
CA TYR A 47 10.16 2.77 -11.63
C TYR A 47 9.51 3.38 -12.88
N VAL A 48 8.79 4.49 -12.73
CA VAL A 48 8.00 5.12 -13.78
C VAL A 48 8.66 6.43 -14.21
N PRO A 49 9.06 6.60 -15.49
CA PRO A 49 9.62 7.85 -15.99
C PRO A 49 8.57 8.97 -15.99
N ASP A 50 9.00 10.22 -15.84
CA ASP A 50 8.13 11.40 -15.66
C ASP A 50 7.02 11.51 -16.71
N ARG A 51 7.33 11.22 -17.98
CA ARG A 51 6.37 11.25 -19.09
C ARG A 51 5.15 10.35 -18.88
N ASP A 52 5.32 9.25 -18.15
CA ASP A 52 4.28 8.26 -17.91
C ASP A 52 3.66 8.38 -16.51
N LYS A 53 4.25 9.17 -15.59
CA LYS A 53 3.81 9.24 -14.19
C LYS A 53 2.35 9.66 -14.05
N LYS A 54 1.91 10.66 -14.82
CA LYS A 54 0.51 11.11 -14.79
C LYS A 54 -0.46 9.99 -15.18
N ALA A 55 -0.17 9.28 -16.26
CA ALA A 55 -1.01 8.20 -16.76
C ALA A 55 -1.05 6.99 -15.81
N VAL A 56 0.10 6.63 -15.22
CA VAL A 56 0.18 5.54 -14.24
C VAL A 56 -0.58 5.90 -12.96
N MET A 57 -0.43 7.13 -12.45
CA MET A 57 -1.15 7.58 -11.26
C MET A 57 -2.68 7.56 -11.44
N GLU A 58 -3.18 8.05 -12.57
CA GLU A 58 -4.63 8.00 -12.86
C GLU A 58 -5.13 6.57 -13.01
N ALA A 59 -4.32 5.64 -13.54
CA ALA A 59 -4.67 4.23 -13.62
C ALA A 59 -4.63 3.50 -12.25
N MET A 60 -3.78 3.97 -11.33
CA MET A 60 -3.62 3.39 -9.99
C MET A 60 -4.69 3.89 -9.00
N LYS A 61 -5.21 5.10 -9.24
CA LYS A 61 -6.20 5.76 -8.37
C LYS A 61 -7.50 4.98 -8.11
N PRO A 62 -8.08 4.26 -9.11
CA PRO A 62 -9.25 3.43 -8.88
C PRO A 62 -9.02 2.27 -7.88
N ILE A 63 -7.78 1.81 -7.70
CA ILE A 63 -7.46 0.66 -6.83
C ILE A 63 -7.79 0.99 -5.37
N TYR A 64 -7.25 2.09 -4.86
CA TYR A 64 -7.45 2.50 -3.46
C TYR A 64 -8.71 3.38 -3.24
N LYS A 65 -9.45 3.67 -4.31
CA LYS A 65 -10.75 4.36 -4.24
C LYS A 65 -11.95 3.42 -4.40
N ALA A 66 -11.71 2.12 -4.53
CA ALA A 66 -12.78 1.13 -4.65
C ALA A 66 -13.63 1.08 -3.39
N ASN A 67 -14.91 0.70 -3.53
CA ASN A 67 -15.86 0.67 -2.42
C ASN A 67 -15.71 -0.57 -1.52
N ASN A 68 -14.95 -1.57 -1.97
CA ASN A 68 -14.63 -2.78 -1.23
C ASN A 68 -13.38 -3.45 -1.83
N GLU A 69 -12.83 -4.40 -1.08
CA GLU A 69 -11.63 -5.16 -1.44
C GLU A 69 -11.76 -5.85 -2.80
N GLU A 70 -12.87 -6.55 -3.06
CA GLU A 70 -13.11 -7.27 -4.32
C GLU A 70 -13.00 -6.34 -5.53
N GLN A 71 -13.68 -5.19 -5.49
CA GLN A 71 -13.58 -4.17 -6.54
C GLN A 71 -12.17 -3.63 -6.65
N GLY A 72 -11.49 -3.38 -5.53
CA GLY A 72 -10.10 -2.93 -5.51
C GLY A 72 -9.17 -3.91 -6.22
N TYR A 73 -9.33 -5.20 -5.94
CA TYR A 73 -8.53 -6.26 -6.55
C TYR A 73 -8.80 -6.37 -8.06
N GLN A 74 -10.05 -6.27 -8.49
CA GLN A 74 -10.39 -6.20 -9.91
C GLN A 74 -9.74 -4.99 -10.61
N ARG A 75 -9.70 -3.82 -9.95
CA ARG A 75 -8.98 -2.65 -10.49
C ARG A 75 -7.47 -2.87 -10.54
N LEU A 76 -6.90 -3.60 -9.57
CA LEU A 76 -5.48 -3.96 -9.57
C LEU A 76 -5.14 -4.90 -10.73
N LEU A 77 -5.97 -5.91 -11.01
CA LEU A 77 -5.77 -6.80 -12.16
C LEU A 77 -5.85 -6.04 -13.49
N ALA A 78 -6.81 -5.11 -13.64
CA ALA A 78 -6.89 -4.26 -14.82
C ALA A 78 -5.68 -3.31 -14.96
N PHE A 79 -5.14 -2.84 -13.83
CA PHE A 79 -3.90 -2.06 -13.80
C PHE A 79 -2.70 -2.91 -14.24
N GLU A 80 -2.61 -4.15 -13.75
CA GLU A 80 -1.57 -5.11 -14.13
C GLU A 80 -1.61 -5.39 -15.64
N GLU A 81 -2.77 -5.75 -16.19
CA GLU A 81 -2.93 -6.05 -17.62
C GLU A 81 -2.38 -4.92 -18.51
N LYS A 82 -2.66 -3.66 -18.12
CA LYS A 82 -2.22 -2.49 -18.88
C LYS A 82 -0.74 -2.18 -18.71
N TRP A 83 -0.19 -2.30 -17.50
CA TRP A 83 1.12 -1.73 -17.16
C TRP A 83 2.21 -2.76 -16.87
N ALA A 84 1.90 -4.03 -16.64
CA ALA A 84 2.88 -5.05 -16.26
C ALA A 84 3.97 -5.27 -17.31
N LYS A 85 3.64 -5.14 -18.60
CA LYS A 85 4.64 -5.23 -19.68
C LYS A 85 5.70 -4.13 -19.61
N LYS A 86 5.33 -2.93 -19.14
CA LYS A 86 6.21 -1.75 -19.10
C LYS A 86 6.83 -1.54 -17.72
N TYR A 87 6.07 -1.80 -16.65
CA TYR A 87 6.44 -1.57 -15.25
C TYR A 87 6.14 -2.79 -14.37
N PRO A 88 6.76 -3.96 -14.65
CA PRO A 88 6.46 -5.21 -13.94
C PRO A 88 6.70 -5.09 -12.43
N LEU A 89 7.73 -4.34 -12.00
CA LEU A 89 8.04 -4.13 -10.58
C LEU A 89 6.98 -3.29 -9.86
N THR A 90 6.33 -2.37 -10.57
CA THR A 90 5.22 -1.59 -10.01
C THR A 90 4.02 -2.49 -9.75
N CYS A 91 3.60 -3.27 -10.74
CA CYS A 91 2.45 -4.17 -10.58
C CYS A 91 2.73 -5.27 -9.55
N LYS A 92 3.90 -5.92 -9.63
CA LYS A 92 4.29 -6.98 -8.69
C LYS A 92 4.28 -6.49 -7.24
N SER A 93 4.81 -5.29 -6.97
CA SER A 93 4.81 -4.75 -5.61
C SER A 93 3.41 -4.56 -5.05
N TRP A 94 2.41 -4.22 -5.86
CA TRP A 94 1.02 -4.11 -5.39
C TRP A 94 0.38 -5.47 -5.14
N LEU A 95 0.63 -6.45 -6.02
CA LEU A 95 0.11 -7.81 -5.87
C LEU A 95 0.70 -8.51 -4.63
N ASP A 96 2.02 -8.44 -4.46
CA ASP A 96 2.72 -9.04 -3.33
C ASP A 96 2.25 -8.45 -1.98
N ASN A 97 1.85 -7.17 -1.98
CA ASN A 97 1.44 -6.45 -0.78
C ASN A 97 -0.08 -6.37 -0.58
N TRP A 98 -0.90 -6.94 -1.48
CA TRP A 98 -2.35 -6.68 -1.54
C TRP A 98 -3.05 -6.92 -0.21
N LEU A 99 -2.81 -8.08 0.42
CA LEU A 99 -3.41 -8.46 1.71
C LEU A 99 -3.15 -7.46 2.84
N ASN A 100 -2.05 -6.71 2.77
CA ASN A 100 -1.69 -5.72 3.77
C ASN A 100 -2.09 -4.29 3.35
N LEU A 101 -2.66 -4.12 2.15
CA LEU A 101 -3.14 -2.86 1.58
C LEU A 101 -4.68 -2.79 1.53
N SER A 102 -5.39 -3.93 1.46
CA SER A 102 -6.85 -4.02 1.41
C SER A 102 -7.57 -3.98 2.76
#